data_AF-A0A6A5BKJ3-F1
#
_entry.id   AF-A0A6A5BKJ3-F1
#
_cell.length_a   1.000
_cell.length_b   1.000
_cell.length_c   1.000
_cell.angle_alpha   90.00
_cell.angle_beta   90.00
_cell.angle_gamma   90.00
#
_symmetry.space_group_name_H-M   'P 1'
#
loop_
_entity.id
_entity.type
_entity.pdbx_description
1 polymer ?
#
loop_
_entity_poly.entity_id
_entity_poly.type
_entity_poly.pdbx_seq_one_letter_code
_entity_poly.pdbx_strand_id
1 'polypeptide(L)'
;MNDEQIQRIRQRNKLAAYQKAMQEERMKEMEEKERMLREKLRRQDEMINQAIEKRKRETMKAEKTIQQIRAESEEIRELELKLRTAYVNVERDRQLKAKEQVQQQEREYEKKLEEEMERERLKIVQQINEIEEQKRAQNILAKQKLQQQMEEKEREKEMAYLEYLRDKEMVDAITRRVMEEEEREMQERQEKKKQVQSFIEEFKKAREASKERERRQKELEEQSIIQYQKYLQMREEEERLKKATVQERRDKLLEMQSKELEKQRRLMEETEELLNELYEEEKREKERLKEIEERERKQQQKMEMLRVNHEQLMMKQNRQQEEKLQEEAFRQMLIQKFEDDERIAQLSAQKKRLKMAEFRRDVEDYLSQRREMKEMERQQIILEQNKEMQRAAEKQKIIEQEKARLIKEHAAKILKYLPKGVLSKKDLALLPEELRQEIEMSSKNAFPHYM
;
A
#
# COMPACT_ATOMS: atom_id res chain seq x y z
N MET A 1 -5.66 109.24 78.59
CA MET A 1 -5.62 108.09 77.65
C MET A 1 -4.57 107.09 78.12
N ASN A 2 -4.91 105.89 78.56
CA ASN A 2 -5.45 105.59 79.89
C ASN A 2 -4.48 104.58 80.52
N ASP A 3 -3.75 104.94 81.57
CA ASP A 3 -2.80 104.04 82.25
C ASP A 3 -3.48 102.76 82.76
N GLU A 4 -4.78 102.84 83.11
CA GLU A 4 -5.61 101.70 83.45
C GLU A 4 -5.83 100.72 82.28
N GLN A 5 -5.94 101.21 81.04
CA GLN A 5 -6.07 100.35 79.86
C GLN A 5 -4.74 99.63 79.57
N ILE A 6 -3.60 100.30 79.74
CA ILE A 6 -2.27 99.71 79.56
C ILE A 6 -2.00 98.66 80.65
N GLN A 7 -2.38 98.92 81.90
CA GLN A 7 -2.28 97.93 82.98
C GLN A 7 -3.20 96.73 82.77
N ARG A 8 -4.45 96.93 82.31
CA ARG A 8 -5.36 95.83 81.95
C ARG A 8 -4.84 95.01 80.77
N ILE A 9 -4.24 95.64 79.76
CA ILE A 9 -3.60 94.92 78.64
C ILE A 9 -2.36 94.15 79.12
N ARG A 10 -1.52 94.72 80.00
CA ARG A 10 -0.37 94.01 80.60
C ARG A 10 -0.81 92.83 81.47
N GLN A 11 -1.85 92.99 82.28
CA GLN A 11 -2.42 91.90 83.09
C GLN A 11 -3.03 90.82 82.21
N ARG A 12 -3.78 91.20 81.16
CA ARG A 12 -4.33 90.27 80.15
C ARG A 12 -3.22 89.54 79.40
N ASN A 13 -2.13 90.22 79.04
CA ASN A 13 -0.98 89.62 78.36
C ASN A 13 -0.18 88.69 79.30
N LYS A 14 -0.04 89.02 80.59
CA LYS A 14 0.54 88.11 81.60
C LYS A 14 -0.33 86.88 81.83
N LEU A 15 -1.65 87.04 81.94
CA LEU A 15 -2.60 85.92 82.01
C LEU A 15 -2.58 85.09 80.73
N ALA A 16 -2.52 85.70 79.55
CA ALA A 16 -2.41 84.99 78.28
C ALA A 16 -1.06 84.27 78.13
N ALA A 17 0.05 84.86 78.59
CA ALA A 17 1.36 84.21 78.62
C ALA A 17 1.39 83.03 79.60
N TYR A 18 0.77 83.18 80.77
CA TYR A 18 0.60 82.10 81.74
C TYR A 18 -0.30 80.98 81.20
N GLN A 19 -1.41 81.32 80.54
CA GLN A 19 -2.29 80.36 79.87
C GLN A 19 -1.58 79.65 78.72
N LYS A 20 -0.76 80.35 77.92
CA LYS A 20 0.07 79.76 76.86
C LYS A 20 1.14 78.84 77.43
N ALA A 21 1.86 79.24 78.49
CA ALA A 21 2.84 78.39 79.15
C ALA A 21 2.20 77.11 79.72
N MET A 22 1.04 77.22 80.36
CA MET A 22 0.26 76.06 80.83
C MET A 22 -0.24 75.17 79.68
N GLN A 23 -0.60 75.75 78.53
CA GLN A 23 -0.97 74.99 77.33
C GLN A 23 0.26 74.29 76.72
N GLU A 24 1.40 74.95 76.65
CA GLU A 24 2.66 74.38 76.17
C GLU A 24 3.16 73.24 77.07
N GLU A 25 3.07 73.39 78.39
CA GLU A 25 3.36 72.30 79.34
C GLU A 25 2.40 71.12 79.15
N ARG A 26 1.10 71.37 79.03
CA ARG A 26 0.12 70.31 78.74
C ARG A 26 0.39 69.62 77.41
N MET A 27 0.77 70.36 76.37
CA MET A 27 1.13 69.79 75.07
C MET A 27 2.40 68.94 75.16
N LYS A 28 3.43 69.39 75.88
CA LYS A 28 4.65 68.60 76.14
C LYS A 28 4.34 67.32 76.91
N GLU A 29 3.51 67.39 77.95
CA GLU A 29 3.06 66.21 78.69
C GLU A 29 2.27 65.24 77.81
N MET A 30 1.43 65.74 76.90
CA MET A 30 0.70 64.91 75.94
C MET A 30 1.63 64.28 74.91
N GLU A 31 2.60 65.03 74.38
CA GLU A 31 3.62 64.51 73.46
C GLU A 31 4.52 63.46 74.13
N GLU A 32 4.90 63.65 75.39
CA GLU A 32 5.65 62.65 76.17
C GLU A 32 4.83 61.39 76.42
N LYS A 33 3.55 61.53 76.78
CA LYS A 33 2.62 60.40 76.90
C LYS A 33 2.45 59.66 75.57
N GLU A 34 2.32 60.38 74.46
CA GLU A 34 2.25 59.79 73.12
C GLU A 34 3.56 59.08 72.73
N ARG A 35 4.72 59.67 73.02
CA ARG A 35 6.03 59.03 72.79
C ARG A 35 6.17 57.75 73.59
N MET A 36 5.81 57.79 74.88
CA MET A 36 5.82 56.61 75.75
C MET A 36 4.83 55.53 75.29
N LEU A 37 3.64 55.92 74.81
CA LEU A 37 2.67 54.99 74.24
C LEU A 37 3.20 54.35 72.94
N ARG A 38 3.76 55.15 72.04
CA ARG A 38 4.37 54.68 70.78
C ARG A 38 5.55 53.74 71.04
N GLU A 39 6.37 54.03 72.05
CA GLU A 39 7.50 53.17 72.42
C GLU A 39 7.01 51.85 73.04
N LYS A 40 5.97 51.87 73.89
CA LYS A 40 5.32 50.65 74.39
C LYS A 40 4.72 49.81 73.26
N LEU A 41 4.03 50.43 72.30
CA LEU A 41 3.51 49.77 71.09
C LEU A 41 4.64 49.13 70.28
N ARG A 42 5.73 49.86 70.00
CA ARG A 42 6.90 49.31 69.29
C ARG A 42 7.51 48.10 70.01
N ARG A 43 7.68 48.18 71.34
CA ARG A 43 8.20 47.05 72.13
C ARG A 43 7.27 45.83 72.09
N GLN A 44 5.95 46.04 72.12
CA GLN A 44 4.97 44.97 71.95
C GLN A 44 5.03 44.37 70.54
N ASP A 45 5.09 45.21 69.51
CA ASP A 45 5.22 44.77 68.11
C ASP A 45 6.52 44.00 67.88
N GLU A 46 7.65 44.44 68.46
CA GLU A 46 8.93 43.72 68.40
C GLU A 46 8.84 42.35 69.09
N MET A 47 8.20 42.26 70.26
CA MET A 47 7.97 40.98 70.93
C MET A 47 7.09 40.04 70.12
N ILE A 48 6.01 40.56 69.52
CA ILE A 48 5.11 39.81 68.64
C ILE A 48 5.86 39.35 67.39
N ASN A 49 6.63 40.22 66.75
CA ASN A 49 7.42 39.89 65.57
C ASN A 49 8.48 38.82 65.88
N GLN A 50 9.17 38.92 67.02
CA GLN A 50 10.10 37.88 67.45
C GLN A 50 9.40 36.54 67.73
N ALA A 51 8.22 36.55 68.34
CA ALA A 51 7.43 35.34 68.57
C ALA A 51 6.95 34.71 67.25
N ILE A 52 6.51 35.53 66.29
CA ILE A 52 6.13 35.09 64.94
C ILE A 52 7.33 34.49 64.22
N GLU A 53 8.49 35.15 64.25
CA GLU A 53 9.71 34.66 63.61
C GLU A 53 10.22 33.37 64.26
N LYS A 54 10.12 33.23 65.57
CA LYS A 54 10.42 31.96 66.27
C LYS A 54 9.49 30.85 65.79
N ARG A 55 8.18 31.09 65.76
CA ARG A 55 7.18 30.12 65.29
C ARG A 55 7.41 29.73 63.83
N LYS A 56 7.72 30.70 62.95
CA LYS A 56 8.08 30.43 61.55
C LYS A 56 9.36 29.61 61.43
N ARG A 57 10.39 29.90 62.24
CA ARG A 57 11.63 29.11 62.23
C ARG A 57 11.39 27.68 62.71
N GLU A 58 10.52 27.49 63.70
CA GLU A 58 10.12 26.17 64.19
C GLU A 58 9.34 25.39 63.13
N THR A 59 8.37 26.03 62.45
CA THR A 59 7.63 25.38 61.35
C THR A 59 8.55 25.01 60.19
N MET A 60 9.45 25.91 59.77
CA MET A 60 10.43 25.63 58.72
C MET A 60 11.40 24.52 59.10
N LYS A 61 11.81 24.44 60.37
CA LYS A 61 12.64 23.32 60.88
C LYS A 61 11.86 22.02 60.83
N ALA A 62 10.61 22.00 61.30
CA ALA A 62 9.75 20.82 61.26
C ALA A 62 9.53 20.33 59.82
N GLU A 63 9.22 21.23 58.89
CA GLU A 63 9.08 20.90 57.47
C GLU A 63 10.36 20.35 56.86
N LYS A 64 11.52 20.94 57.17
CA LYS A 64 12.82 20.42 56.72
C LYS A 64 13.12 19.05 57.31
N THR A 65 12.81 18.81 58.58
CA THR A 65 12.96 17.47 59.19
C THR A 65 12.04 16.45 58.52
N ILE A 66 10.81 16.84 58.18
CA ILE A 66 9.89 15.99 57.42
C ILE A 66 10.46 15.70 56.02
N GLN A 67 10.96 16.71 55.30
CA GLN A 67 11.57 16.52 53.99
C GLN A 67 12.78 15.57 54.03
N GLN A 68 13.65 15.72 55.02
CA GLN A 68 14.77 14.80 55.24
C GLN A 68 14.29 13.37 55.49
N ILE A 69 13.29 13.20 56.37
CA ILE A 69 12.71 11.89 56.66
C ILE A 69 12.01 11.29 55.44
N ARG A 70 11.33 12.08 54.61
CA ARG A 70 10.73 11.61 53.34
C ARG A 70 11.80 11.10 52.36
N ALA A 71 12.95 11.78 52.29
CA ALA A 71 14.05 11.36 51.43
C ALA A 71 14.80 10.12 51.96
N GLU A 72 14.98 10.02 53.28
CA GLU A 72 15.67 8.90 53.94
C GLU A 72 14.79 7.63 54.00
N SER A 73 13.49 7.78 54.29
CA SER A 73 12.58 6.66 54.50
C SER A 73 12.28 5.90 53.20
N GLU A 74 12.50 4.59 53.20
CA GLU A 74 12.12 3.70 52.08
C GLU A 74 10.61 3.51 52.00
N GLU A 75 9.91 3.39 53.13
CA GLU A 75 8.46 3.17 53.18
C GLU A 75 7.67 4.32 52.53
N ILE A 76 8.09 5.56 52.78
CA ILE A 76 7.46 6.75 52.18
C ILE A 76 7.74 6.77 50.68
N ARG A 77 8.99 6.50 50.26
CA ARG A 77 9.35 6.48 48.83
C ARG A 77 8.59 5.41 48.07
N GLU A 78 8.43 4.22 48.63
CA GLU A 78 7.60 3.17 48.03
C GLU A 78 6.14 3.60 47.91
N LEU A 79 5.57 4.19 48.97
CA LEU A 79 4.21 4.67 48.96
C LEU A 79 4.02 5.77 47.90
N GLU A 80 4.93 6.73 47.81
CA GLU A 80 4.92 7.77 46.79
C GLU A 80 5.01 7.19 45.37
N LEU A 81 5.88 6.20 45.16
CA LEU A 81 5.99 5.51 43.88
C LEU A 81 4.66 4.83 43.51
N LYS A 82 4.05 4.09 44.45
CA LYS A 82 2.76 3.43 44.27
C LYS A 82 1.65 4.46 43.98
N LEU A 83 1.64 5.61 44.67
CA LEU A 83 0.71 6.71 44.40
C LEU A 83 0.91 7.32 43.01
N ARG A 84 2.16 7.52 42.56
CA ARG A 84 2.48 7.99 41.21
C ARG A 84 2.01 7.00 40.15
N THR A 85 2.27 5.71 40.32
CA THR A 85 1.78 4.69 39.37
C THR A 85 0.26 4.69 39.27
N ALA A 86 -0.44 4.89 40.39
CA ALA A 86 -1.88 4.97 40.42
C ALA A 86 -2.40 6.23 39.69
N TYR A 87 -1.72 7.38 39.79
CA TYR A 87 -2.03 8.57 38.99
C TYR A 87 -1.82 8.33 37.48
N VAL A 88 -0.74 7.67 37.09
CA VAL A 88 -0.49 7.30 35.69
C VAL A 88 -1.62 6.39 35.17
N ASN A 89 -2.11 5.48 35.99
CA ASN A 89 -3.26 4.63 35.63
C ASN A 89 -4.56 5.44 35.47
N VAL A 90 -4.81 6.45 36.31
CA VAL A 90 -5.95 7.37 36.11
C VAL A 90 -5.85 8.10 34.77
N GLU A 91 -4.66 8.60 34.43
CA GLU A 91 -4.44 9.28 33.15
C GLU A 91 -4.60 8.33 31.98
N ARG A 92 -4.08 7.10 32.09
CA ARG A 92 -4.24 6.06 31.09
C ARG A 92 -5.72 5.74 30.84
N ASP A 93 -6.51 5.59 31.89
CA ASP A 93 -7.96 5.35 31.76
C ASP A 93 -8.68 6.52 31.09
N ARG A 94 -8.29 7.76 31.41
CA ARG A 94 -8.80 8.95 30.71
C ARG A 94 -8.43 8.95 29.23
N GLN A 95 -7.18 8.61 28.90
CA GLN A 95 -6.72 8.51 27.51
C GLN A 95 -7.45 7.40 26.75
N LEU A 96 -7.68 6.24 27.37
CA LEU A 96 -8.44 5.15 26.76
C LEU A 96 -9.87 5.58 26.46
N LYS A 97 -10.57 6.22 27.40
CA LYS A 97 -11.91 6.77 27.17
C LYS A 97 -11.94 7.82 26.07
N ALA A 98 -10.96 8.72 26.04
CA ALA A 98 -10.84 9.72 24.98
C ALA A 98 -10.61 9.05 23.61
N LYS A 99 -9.75 8.03 23.56
CA LYS A 99 -9.50 7.25 22.34
C LYS A 99 -10.76 6.50 21.88
N GLU A 100 -11.50 5.90 22.79
CA GLU A 100 -12.78 5.24 22.48
C GLU A 100 -13.79 6.23 21.89
N GLN A 101 -13.90 7.44 22.45
CA GLN A 101 -14.76 8.49 21.91
C GLN A 101 -14.34 8.93 20.50
N VAL A 102 -13.04 9.13 20.27
CA VAL A 102 -12.51 9.44 18.93
C VAL A 102 -12.82 8.32 17.95
N GLN A 103 -12.59 7.06 18.33
CA GLN A 103 -12.90 5.91 17.47
C GLN A 103 -14.40 5.78 17.16
N GLN A 104 -15.28 6.13 18.10
CA GLN A 104 -16.72 6.15 17.84
C GLN A 104 -17.07 7.23 16.81
N GLN A 105 -16.49 8.43 16.93
CA GLN A 105 -16.67 9.51 15.96
C GLN A 105 -16.13 9.14 14.57
N GLU A 106 -14.95 8.51 14.50
CA GLU A 106 -14.37 8.02 13.25
C GLU A 106 -15.30 7.00 12.58
N ARG A 107 -15.81 6.01 13.33
CA ARG A 107 -16.77 5.03 12.79
C ARG A 107 -18.06 5.66 12.30
N GLU A 108 -18.57 6.69 12.99
CA GLU A 108 -19.75 7.42 12.54
C GLU A 108 -19.47 8.21 11.26
N TYR A 109 -18.27 8.78 11.14
CA TYR A 109 -17.84 9.48 9.95
C TYR A 109 -17.64 8.53 8.76
N GLU A 110 -16.96 7.40 8.96
CA GLU A 110 -16.77 6.35 7.95
C GLU A 110 -18.10 5.82 7.43
N LYS A 111 -19.08 5.55 8.31
CA LYS A 111 -20.43 5.15 7.89
C LYS A 111 -21.11 6.19 7.01
N LYS A 112 -21.01 7.48 7.36
CA LYS A 112 -21.58 8.56 6.54
C LYS A 112 -20.90 8.64 5.17
N LEU A 113 -19.58 8.48 5.14
CA LEU A 113 -18.81 8.46 3.89
C LEU A 113 -19.20 7.26 3.02
N GLU A 114 -19.36 6.08 3.60
CA GLU A 114 -19.85 4.88 2.90
C GLU A 114 -21.24 5.12 2.31
N GLU A 115 -22.18 5.68 3.08
CA GLU A 115 -23.52 6.03 2.58
C GLU A 115 -23.47 7.03 1.41
N GLU A 116 -22.58 8.03 1.47
CA GLU A 116 -22.40 8.99 0.37
C GLU A 116 -21.81 8.32 -0.88
N MET A 117 -20.78 7.50 -0.72
CA MET A 117 -20.17 6.74 -1.82
C MET A 117 -21.16 5.77 -2.46
N GLU A 118 -22.00 5.09 -1.68
CA GLU A 118 -23.05 4.22 -2.20
C GLU A 118 -24.10 4.99 -3.00
N ARG A 119 -24.51 6.18 -2.52
CA ARG A 119 -25.43 7.05 -3.26
C ARG A 119 -24.84 7.49 -4.60
N GLU A 120 -23.56 7.86 -4.64
CA GLU A 120 -22.88 8.22 -5.88
C GLU A 120 -22.77 7.04 -6.83
N ARG A 121 -22.39 5.85 -6.32
CA ARG A 121 -22.35 4.62 -7.10
C ARG A 121 -23.71 4.31 -7.72
N LEU A 122 -24.79 4.42 -6.96
CA LEU A 122 -26.15 4.18 -7.47
C LEU A 122 -26.52 5.16 -8.59
N LYS A 123 -26.16 6.45 -8.46
CA LYS A 123 -26.37 7.44 -9.53
C LYS A 123 -25.61 7.07 -10.81
N ILE A 124 -24.35 6.64 -10.68
CA ILE A 124 -23.54 6.21 -11.83
C ILE A 124 -24.19 4.99 -12.51
N VAL A 125 -24.64 4.00 -11.74
CA VAL A 125 -25.32 2.82 -12.27
C VAL A 125 -26.61 3.21 -12.99
N GLN A 126 -27.40 4.13 -12.43
CA GLN A 126 -28.61 4.65 -13.09
C GLN A 126 -28.28 5.31 -14.44
N GLN A 127 -27.26 6.17 -14.48
CA GLN A 127 -26.82 6.82 -15.72
C GLN A 127 -26.36 5.82 -16.78
N ILE A 128 -25.62 4.77 -16.39
CA ILE A 128 -25.20 3.71 -17.31
C ILE A 128 -26.43 2.98 -17.88
N ASN A 129 -27.39 2.62 -17.03
CA ASN A 129 -28.61 1.96 -17.46
C ASN A 129 -29.42 2.85 -18.44
N GLU A 130 -29.55 4.15 -18.16
CA GLU A 130 -30.23 5.10 -19.07
C GLU A 130 -29.52 5.17 -20.43
N ILE A 131 -28.19 5.22 -20.46
CA ILE A 131 -27.41 5.20 -21.71
C ILE A 131 -27.62 3.89 -22.47
N GLU A 132 -27.65 2.76 -21.77
CA GLU A 132 -27.95 1.46 -22.41
C GLU A 132 -29.37 1.41 -22.99
N GLU A 133 -30.37 1.91 -22.27
CA GLU A 133 -31.74 1.98 -22.76
C GLU A 133 -31.85 2.87 -24.00
N GLN A 134 -31.19 4.02 -24.01
CA GLN A 134 -31.11 4.89 -25.19
C GLN A 134 -30.48 4.18 -26.39
N LYS A 135 -29.37 3.46 -26.18
CA LYS A 135 -28.74 2.65 -27.25
C LYS A 135 -29.68 1.55 -27.76
N ARG A 136 -30.38 0.86 -26.85
CA ARG A 136 -31.38 -0.16 -27.24
C ARG A 136 -32.51 0.45 -28.07
N ALA A 137 -33.03 1.61 -27.67
CA ALA A 137 -34.06 2.32 -28.42
C ALA A 137 -33.56 2.73 -29.82
N GLN A 138 -32.35 3.28 -29.92
CA GLN A 138 -31.73 3.62 -31.20
C GLN A 138 -31.53 2.40 -32.10
N ASN A 139 -31.09 1.27 -31.54
CA ASN A 139 -30.93 0.02 -32.29
C ASN A 139 -32.27 -0.51 -32.83
N ILE A 140 -33.35 -0.39 -32.04
CA ILE A 140 -34.70 -0.77 -32.48
C ILE A 140 -35.14 0.10 -33.66
N LEU A 141 -34.96 1.42 -33.56
CA LEU A 141 -35.28 2.35 -34.64
C LEU A 141 -34.44 2.09 -35.91
N ALA A 142 -33.15 1.81 -35.75
CA ALA A 142 -32.28 1.46 -36.86
C ALA A 142 -32.74 0.16 -37.55
N LYS A 143 -33.12 -0.86 -36.76
CA LYS A 143 -33.66 -2.12 -37.29
C LYS A 143 -34.95 -1.91 -38.06
N GLN A 144 -35.86 -1.08 -37.55
CA GLN A 144 -37.11 -0.74 -38.26
C GLN A 144 -36.84 -0.04 -39.59
N LYS A 145 -35.92 0.92 -39.63
CA LYS A 145 -35.51 1.58 -40.89
C LYS A 145 -34.90 0.60 -41.88
N LEU A 146 -34.03 -0.30 -41.41
CA LEU A 146 -33.41 -1.30 -42.28
C LEU A 146 -34.46 -2.26 -42.86
N GLN A 147 -35.46 -2.64 -42.06
CA GLN A 147 -36.56 -3.47 -42.51
C GLN A 147 -37.42 -2.77 -43.57
N GLN A 148 -37.72 -1.48 -43.40
CA GLN A 148 -38.40 -0.68 -44.41
C GLN A 148 -37.61 -0.62 -45.73
N GLN A 149 -36.29 -0.41 -45.65
CA GLN A 149 -35.42 -0.43 -46.85
C GLN A 149 -35.41 -1.78 -47.56
N MET A 150 -35.53 -2.88 -46.83
CA MET A 150 -35.63 -4.22 -47.43
C MET A 150 -36.97 -4.41 -48.12
N GLU A 151 -38.07 -4.00 -47.49
CA GLU A 151 -39.41 -4.04 -48.09
C GLU A 151 -39.49 -3.17 -49.36
N GLU A 152 -38.88 -1.99 -49.36
CA GLU A 152 -38.80 -1.12 -50.54
C GLU A 152 -38.04 -1.80 -51.69
N LYS A 153 -36.88 -2.41 -51.41
CA LYS A 153 -36.12 -3.16 -52.42
C LYS A 153 -36.86 -4.38 -52.94
N GLU A 154 -37.64 -5.06 -52.11
CA GLU A 154 -38.49 -6.17 -52.55
C GLU A 154 -39.58 -5.67 -53.50
N ARG A 155 -40.26 -4.56 -53.18
CA ARG A 155 -41.23 -3.92 -54.09
C ARG A 155 -40.59 -3.49 -55.41
N GLU A 156 -39.40 -2.91 -55.37
CA GLU A 156 -38.66 -2.54 -56.59
C GLU A 156 -38.37 -3.77 -57.47
N LYS A 157 -37.98 -4.90 -56.87
CA LYS A 157 -37.79 -6.16 -57.60
C LYS A 157 -39.09 -6.68 -58.20
N GLU A 158 -40.20 -6.61 -57.46
CA GLU A 158 -41.52 -7.01 -57.96
C GLU A 158 -41.93 -6.15 -59.17
N MET A 159 -41.76 -4.84 -59.09
CA MET A 159 -42.06 -3.93 -60.19
C MET A 159 -41.16 -4.20 -61.41
N ALA A 160 -39.85 -4.37 -61.20
CA ALA A 160 -38.92 -4.72 -62.27
C ALA A 160 -39.25 -6.08 -62.93
N TYR A 161 -39.74 -7.04 -62.14
CA TYR A 161 -40.18 -8.34 -62.66
C TYR A 161 -41.46 -8.21 -63.50
N LEU A 162 -42.41 -7.35 -63.09
CA LEU A 162 -43.60 -7.05 -63.89
C LEU A 162 -43.25 -6.34 -65.21
N GLU A 163 -42.30 -5.41 -65.18
CA GLU A 163 -41.77 -4.76 -66.39
C GLU A 163 -41.11 -5.77 -67.32
N TYR A 164 -40.26 -6.66 -66.77
CA TYR A 164 -39.64 -7.74 -67.53
C TYR A 164 -40.67 -8.65 -68.21
N LEU A 165 -41.75 -9.02 -67.52
CA LEU A 165 -42.83 -9.82 -68.11
C LEU A 165 -43.52 -9.09 -69.26
N ARG A 166 -43.79 -7.79 -69.11
CA ARG A 166 -44.38 -6.96 -70.15
C ARG A 166 -43.47 -6.86 -71.38
N ASP A 167 -42.17 -6.64 -71.16
CA ASP A 167 -41.18 -6.59 -72.23
C ASP A 167 -41.08 -7.94 -72.95
N LYS A 168 -41.10 -9.05 -72.19
CA LYS A 168 -41.11 -10.40 -72.76
C LYS A 168 -42.33 -10.63 -73.64
N GLU A 169 -43.54 -10.27 -73.17
CA GLU A 169 -44.75 -10.38 -73.98
C GLU A 169 -44.68 -9.54 -75.26
N MET A 170 -44.09 -8.34 -75.20
CA MET A 170 -43.87 -7.48 -76.36
C MET A 170 -42.86 -8.10 -77.35
N VAL A 171 -41.74 -8.64 -76.85
CA VAL A 171 -40.74 -9.35 -77.67
C VAL A 171 -41.34 -10.60 -78.31
N ASP A 172 -42.13 -11.38 -77.57
CA ASP A 172 -42.84 -12.56 -78.08
C ASP A 172 -43.87 -12.17 -79.17
N ALA A 173 -44.55 -11.02 -79.03
CA ALA A 173 -45.43 -10.50 -80.06
C ALA A 173 -44.68 -10.05 -81.33
N ILE A 174 -43.51 -9.42 -81.18
CA ILE A 174 -42.65 -9.02 -82.31
C ILE A 174 -42.12 -10.26 -83.02
N THR A 175 -41.59 -11.25 -82.29
CA THR A 175 -41.08 -12.49 -82.89
C THR A 175 -42.18 -13.24 -83.63
N ARG A 176 -43.40 -13.34 -83.09
CA ARG A 176 -44.55 -13.90 -83.83
C ARG A 176 -44.84 -13.15 -85.13
N ARG A 177 -44.83 -11.81 -85.10
CA ARG A 177 -45.01 -11.00 -86.33
C ARG A 177 -43.91 -11.27 -87.36
N VAL A 178 -42.66 -11.37 -86.93
CA VAL A 178 -41.53 -11.68 -87.83
C VAL A 178 -41.72 -13.08 -88.44
N MET A 179 -42.09 -14.08 -87.65
CA MET A 179 -42.36 -15.42 -88.16
C MET A 179 -43.52 -15.43 -89.16
N GLU A 180 -44.61 -14.71 -88.88
CA GLU A 180 -45.75 -14.57 -89.81
C GLU A 180 -45.35 -13.84 -91.11
N GLU A 181 -44.51 -12.81 -91.01
CA GLU A 181 -43.97 -12.10 -92.18
C GLU A 181 -43.03 -13.01 -93.01
N GLU A 182 -42.15 -13.76 -92.37
CA GLU A 182 -41.28 -14.75 -93.03
C GLU A 182 -42.09 -15.85 -93.73
N GLU A 183 -43.16 -16.35 -93.10
CA GLU A 183 -44.07 -17.31 -93.72
C GLU A 183 -44.76 -16.74 -94.96
N ARG A 184 -45.24 -15.49 -94.90
CA ARG A 184 -45.84 -14.79 -96.05
C ARG A 184 -44.84 -14.60 -97.18
N GLU A 185 -43.62 -14.14 -96.87
CA GLU A 185 -42.56 -14.00 -97.88
C GLU A 185 -42.22 -15.35 -98.53
N MET A 186 -42.19 -16.43 -97.75
CA MET A 186 -41.95 -17.77 -98.26
C MET A 186 -43.08 -18.25 -99.19
N GLN A 187 -44.34 -17.98 -98.84
CA GLN A 187 -45.49 -18.28 -99.69
C GLN A 187 -45.43 -17.48 -101.01
N GLU A 188 -45.19 -16.17 -100.96
CA GLU A 188 -45.04 -15.34 -102.16
C GLU A 188 -43.88 -15.83 -103.06
N ARG A 189 -42.75 -16.21 -102.47
CA ARG A 189 -41.63 -16.80 -103.21
C ARG A 189 -42.02 -18.11 -103.89
N GLN A 190 -42.80 -18.96 -103.23
CA GLN A 190 -43.30 -20.20 -103.83
C GLN A 190 -44.28 -19.94 -104.98
N GLU A 191 -45.20 -18.98 -104.82
CA GLU A 191 -46.12 -18.60 -105.89
C GLU A 191 -45.39 -18.04 -107.11
N LYS A 192 -44.40 -17.15 -106.92
CA LYS A 192 -43.54 -16.65 -108.00
C LYS A 192 -42.77 -17.79 -108.69
N LYS A 193 -42.26 -18.76 -107.92
CA LYS A 193 -41.61 -19.96 -108.50
C LYS A 193 -42.58 -20.79 -109.35
N LYS A 194 -43.83 -21.00 -108.88
CA LYS A 194 -44.87 -21.73 -109.64
C LYS A 194 -45.25 -21.00 -110.93
N GLN A 195 -45.40 -19.68 -110.89
CA GLN A 195 -45.67 -18.85 -112.08
C GLN A 195 -44.52 -18.96 -113.09
N VAL A 196 -43.26 -18.88 -112.65
CA VAL A 196 -42.11 -19.07 -113.54
C VAL A 196 -42.08 -20.49 -114.12
N GLN A 197 -42.41 -21.52 -113.33
CA GLN A 197 -42.50 -22.90 -113.81
C GLN A 197 -43.58 -23.07 -114.88
N SER A 198 -44.78 -22.51 -114.71
CA SER A 198 -45.84 -22.57 -115.72
C SER A 198 -45.43 -21.85 -117.00
N PHE A 199 -44.80 -20.68 -116.91
CA PHE A 199 -44.24 -19.99 -118.08
C PHE A 199 -43.17 -20.82 -118.79
N ILE A 200 -42.29 -21.50 -118.05
CA ILE A 200 -41.28 -22.42 -118.64
C ILE A 200 -41.97 -23.60 -119.34
N GLU A 201 -43.02 -24.18 -118.78
CA GLU A 201 -43.75 -25.29 -119.37
C GLU A 201 -44.47 -24.87 -120.66
N GLU A 202 -45.13 -23.71 -120.67
CA GLU A 202 -45.74 -23.14 -121.88
C GLU A 202 -44.68 -22.86 -122.94
N PHE A 203 -43.54 -22.29 -122.55
CA PHE A 203 -42.43 -22.04 -123.47
C PHE A 203 -41.82 -23.35 -124.00
N LYS A 204 -41.74 -24.41 -123.17
CA LYS A 204 -41.32 -25.74 -123.60
C LYS A 204 -42.30 -26.35 -124.60
N LYS A 205 -43.61 -26.29 -124.36
CA LYS A 205 -44.64 -26.77 -125.30
C LYS A 205 -44.60 -26.01 -126.63
N ALA A 206 -44.45 -24.69 -126.58
CA ALA A 206 -44.32 -23.86 -127.78
C ALA A 206 -43.02 -24.20 -128.55
N ARG A 207 -41.92 -24.43 -127.84
CA ARG A 207 -40.64 -24.85 -128.41
C ARG A 207 -40.72 -26.27 -129.00
N GLU A 208 -41.40 -27.21 -128.35
CA GLU A 208 -41.60 -28.57 -128.86
C GLU A 208 -42.46 -28.56 -130.14
N ALA A 209 -43.55 -27.78 -130.17
CA ALA A 209 -44.35 -27.61 -131.39
C ALA A 209 -43.54 -26.96 -132.53
N SER A 210 -42.68 -26.00 -132.22
CA SER A 210 -41.75 -25.40 -133.20
C SER A 210 -40.70 -26.43 -133.65
N LYS A 211 -40.15 -27.22 -132.71
CA LYS A 211 -39.17 -28.27 -132.99
C LYS A 211 -39.78 -29.40 -133.82
N GLU A 212 -41.03 -29.79 -133.64
CA GLU A 212 -41.69 -30.76 -134.53
C GLU A 212 -41.89 -30.21 -135.94
N ARG A 213 -42.24 -28.93 -136.08
CA ARG A 213 -42.28 -28.26 -137.40
C ARG A 213 -40.92 -28.25 -138.06
N GLU A 214 -39.87 -27.92 -137.31
CA GLU A 214 -38.49 -27.92 -137.78
C GLU A 214 -37.97 -29.34 -138.05
N ARG A 215 -38.39 -30.34 -137.28
CA ARG A 215 -38.01 -31.76 -137.47
C ARG A 215 -38.62 -32.33 -138.74
N ARG A 216 -39.86 -31.95 -139.09
CA ARG A 216 -40.44 -32.29 -140.40
C ARG A 216 -39.68 -31.65 -141.56
N GLN A 217 -39.17 -30.43 -141.39
CA GLN A 217 -38.31 -29.78 -142.40
C GLN A 217 -36.94 -30.45 -142.46
N LYS A 218 -36.35 -30.79 -141.32
CA LYS A 218 -35.07 -31.49 -141.21
C LYS A 218 -35.13 -32.93 -141.69
N GLU A 219 -36.22 -33.68 -141.53
CA GLU A 219 -36.35 -35.02 -142.09
C GLU A 219 -36.29 -35.01 -143.64
N LEU A 220 -36.78 -33.94 -144.27
CA LEU A 220 -36.63 -33.71 -145.71
C LEU A 220 -35.17 -33.35 -146.09
N GLU A 221 -34.47 -32.62 -145.23
CA GLU A 221 -33.06 -32.24 -145.41
C GLU A 221 -32.07 -33.35 -145.00
N GLU A 222 -32.40 -34.22 -144.06
CA GLU A 222 -31.55 -35.27 -143.47
C GLU A 222 -31.50 -36.52 -144.38
N GLN A 223 -32.55 -36.74 -145.20
CA GLN A 223 -32.43 -37.58 -146.40
C GLN A 223 -31.31 -37.08 -147.34
N SER A 224 -31.00 -35.78 -147.34
CA SER A 224 -29.92 -35.18 -148.12
C SER A 224 -28.56 -35.21 -147.40
N ILE A 225 -28.53 -35.28 -146.05
CA ILE A 225 -27.30 -35.21 -145.22
C ILE A 225 -26.75 -36.59 -144.80
N ILE A 226 -27.56 -37.66 -144.76
CA ILE A 226 -27.07 -39.04 -144.57
C ILE A 226 -26.04 -39.43 -145.65
N GLN A 227 -26.11 -38.80 -146.82
CA GLN A 227 -25.11 -38.95 -147.88
C GLN A 227 -23.75 -38.30 -147.53
N TYR A 228 -23.67 -37.40 -146.55
CA TYR A 228 -22.49 -36.59 -146.20
C TYR A 228 -21.80 -36.98 -144.87
N GLN A 229 -22.54 -37.48 -143.86
CA GLN A 229 -22.00 -37.74 -142.51
C GLN A 229 -21.16 -39.02 -142.31
N LYS A 230 -21.13 -39.96 -143.26
CA LYS A 230 -20.19 -41.10 -143.21
C LYS A 230 -18.71 -40.67 -143.23
N TYR A 231 -18.42 -39.39 -143.48
CA TYR A 231 -17.09 -38.88 -143.77
C TYR A 231 -16.29 -38.33 -142.56
N LEU A 232 -16.93 -37.99 -141.42
CA LEU A 232 -16.26 -37.17 -140.38
C LEU A 232 -16.01 -37.84 -139.01
N GLN A 233 -16.61 -38.99 -138.69
CA GLN A 233 -16.60 -39.55 -137.32
C GLN A 233 -15.28 -40.19 -136.84
N MET A 234 -14.18 -40.10 -137.58
CA MET A 234 -12.94 -40.81 -137.23
C MET A 234 -11.92 -40.00 -136.39
N ARG A 235 -12.25 -38.82 -135.83
CA ARG A 235 -11.20 -37.87 -135.40
C ARG A 235 -11.15 -37.32 -133.98
N GLU A 236 -12.05 -37.63 -133.04
CA GLU A 236 -12.17 -36.83 -131.81
C GLU A 236 -11.97 -37.55 -130.45
N GLU A 237 -11.44 -38.77 -130.38
CA GLU A 237 -11.38 -39.52 -129.11
C GLU A 237 -10.17 -39.25 -128.15
N GLU A 238 -9.29 -38.27 -128.35
CA GLU A 238 -7.97 -38.26 -127.62
C GLU A 238 -7.73 -37.30 -126.42
N GLU A 239 -8.53 -36.26 -126.11
CA GLU A 239 -8.04 -35.18 -125.20
C GLU A 239 -8.40 -35.24 -123.69
N ARG A 240 -9.04 -36.27 -123.15
CA ARG A 240 -9.76 -36.19 -121.85
C ARG A 240 -8.99 -36.38 -120.51
N LEU A 241 -7.65 -36.35 -120.43
CA LEU A 241 -6.91 -36.98 -119.27
C LEU A 241 -5.93 -36.12 -118.40
N LYS A 242 -6.14 -34.83 -118.06
CA LYS A 242 -5.13 -34.05 -117.27
C LYS A 242 -5.57 -33.22 -116.01
N LYS A 243 -5.77 -33.89 -114.86
CA LYS A 243 -5.29 -33.47 -113.48
C LYS A 243 -5.94 -32.24 -112.80
N ALA A 244 -6.38 -32.16 -111.52
CA ALA A 244 -6.43 -32.96 -110.28
C ALA A 244 -5.32 -32.86 -109.17
N THR A 245 -4.68 -31.72 -108.86
CA THR A 245 -3.63 -31.64 -107.78
C THR A 245 -3.51 -30.31 -106.99
N VAL A 246 -4.19 -30.09 -105.84
CA VAL A 246 -4.00 -28.86 -104.99
C VAL A 246 -4.02 -29.05 -103.43
N GLN A 247 -4.31 -30.22 -102.83
CA GLN A 247 -4.79 -30.27 -101.43
C GLN A 247 -3.81 -30.51 -100.24
N GLU A 248 -2.49 -30.60 -100.37
CA GLU A 248 -1.63 -31.17 -99.29
C GLU A 248 -0.77 -30.22 -98.40
N ARG A 249 -0.99 -28.89 -98.35
CA ARG A 249 -0.06 -27.96 -97.65
C ARG A 249 -0.50 -27.36 -96.30
N ARG A 250 -1.67 -27.70 -95.74
CA ARG A 250 -2.24 -26.95 -94.59
C ARG A 250 -1.95 -27.52 -93.18
N ASP A 251 -1.52 -28.78 -93.04
CA ASP A 251 -1.61 -29.48 -91.74
C ASP A 251 -0.33 -29.53 -90.87
N LYS A 252 0.79 -28.89 -91.24
CA LYS A 252 2.08 -29.04 -90.52
C LYS A 252 2.47 -27.93 -89.53
N LEU A 253 1.70 -26.86 -89.38
CA LEU A 253 2.12 -25.67 -88.60
C LEU A 253 1.67 -25.66 -87.12
N LEU A 254 0.67 -26.47 -86.74
CA LEU A 254 0.02 -26.39 -85.42
C LEU A 254 0.68 -27.21 -84.30
N GLU A 255 1.64 -28.10 -84.61
CA GLU A 255 2.17 -29.07 -83.63
C GLU A 255 3.41 -28.59 -82.84
N MET A 256 4.07 -27.50 -83.27
CA MET A 256 5.35 -27.08 -82.67
C MET A 256 5.25 -26.12 -81.48
N GLN A 257 4.12 -25.45 -81.25
CA GLN A 257 4.02 -24.39 -80.22
C GLN A 257 3.65 -24.89 -78.81
N SER A 258 3.20 -26.14 -78.63
CA SER A 258 2.74 -26.64 -77.33
C SER A 258 3.84 -27.19 -76.41
N LYS A 259 5.04 -27.49 -76.92
CA LYS A 259 6.12 -28.16 -76.17
C LYS A 259 7.11 -27.22 -75.45
N GLU A 260 7.06 -25.91 -75.70
CA GLU A 260 8.02 -24.94 -75.15
C GLU A 260 7.61 -24.42 -73.73
N LEU A 261 6.31 -24.37 -73.42
CA LEU A 261 5.76 -23.74 -72.20
C LEU A 261 5.87 -24.61 -70.93
N GLU A 262 5.93 -25.94 -71.04
CA GLU A 262 5.97 -26.84 -69.86
C GLU A 262 7.36 -26.97 -69.21
N LYS A 263 8.44 -26.61 -69.92
CA LYS A 263 9.81 -26.76 -69.40
C LYS A 263 10.26 -25.66 -68.44
N GLN A 264 9.67 -24.47 -68.52
CA GLN A 264 10.10 -23.31 -67.71
C GLN A 264 9.55 -23.31 -66.28
N ARG A 265 8.44 -24.03 -65.99
CA ARG A 265 7.84 -24.06 -64.64
C ARG A 265 8.55 -25.00 -63.66
N ARG A 266 9.13 -26.11 -64.13
CA ARG A 266 9.79 -27.11 -63.26
C ARG A 266 11.12 -26.65 -62.65
N LEU A 267 11.77 -25.64 -63.23
CA LEU A 267 13.10 -25.17 -62.78
C LEU A 267 13.04 -24.18 -61.60
N MET A 268 11.89 -23.56 -61.32
CA MET A 268 11.76 -22.58 -60.22
C MET A 268 11.48 -23.25 -58.88
N GLU A 269 10.68 -24.32 -58.88
CA GLU A 269 10.28 -25.07 -57.67
C GLU A 269 11.47 -25.80 -57.02
N GLU A 270 12.43 -26.28 -57.80
CA GLU A 270 13.64 -26.98 -57.30
C GLU A 270 14.65 -26.04 -56.60
N THR A 271 14.55 -24.72 -56.78
CA THR A 271 15.50 -23.75 -56.18
C THR A 271 15.07 -23.20 -54.82
N GLU A 272 13.80 -23.31 -54.45
CA GLU A 272 13.26 -22.79 -53.19
C GLU A 272 13.29 -23.83 -52.06
N GLU A 273 13.25 -25.12 -52.38
CA GLU A 273 13.34 -26.21 -51.38
C GLU A 273 14.75 -26.35 -50.78
N LEU A 274 15.81 -26.05 -51.55
CA LEU A 274 17.21 -26.17 -51.10
C LEU A 274 17.65 -25.05 -50.12
N LEU A 275 16.95 -23.91 -50.09
CA LEU A 275 17.29 -22.76 -49.24
C LEU A 275 16.75 -22.89 -47.81
N ASN A 276 15.65 -23.61 -47.62
CA ASN A 276 14.99 -23.78 -46.32
C ASN A 276 15.66 -24.88 -45.47
N GLU A 277 16.32 -25.87 -46.08
CA GLU A 277 17.04 -26.92 -45.34
C GLU A 277 18.34 -26.41 -44.68
N LEU A 278 19.02 -25.42 -45.27
CA LEU A 278 20.27 -24.85 -44.72
C LEU A 278 20.05 -23.98 -43.46
N TYR A 279 18.90 -23.28 -43.37
CA TYR A 279 18.59 -22.39 -42.25
C TYR A 279 18.20 -23.13 -40.96
N GLU A 280 17.67 -24.35 -41.08
CA GLU A 280 17.31 -25.19 -39.94
C GLU A 280 18.50 -25.89 -39.28
N GLU A 281 19.57 -26.18 -40.04
CA GLU A 281 20.80 -26.78 -39.50
C GLU A 281 21.65 -25.79 -38.68
N GLU A 282 21.78 -24.53 -39.13
CA GLU A 282 22.54 -23.49 -38.41
C GLU A 282 21.93 -23.15 -37.02
N LYS A 283 20.62 -23.31 -36.86
CA LYS A 283 19.93 -23.06 -35.58
C LYS A 283 20.16 -24.19 -34.56
N ARG A 284 20.25 -25.44 -35.02
CA ARG A 284 20.50 -26.62 -34.17
C ARG A 284 21.92 -26.65 -33.60
N GLU A 285 22.90 -26.10 -34.33
CA GLU A 285 24.30 -26.08 -33.88
C GLU A 285 24.56 -25.01 -32.80
N LYS A 286 23.88 -23.85 -32.87
CA LYS A 286 23.95 -22.80 -31.83
C LYS A 286 23.35 -23.20 -30.49
N GLU A 287 22.35 -24.07 -30.46
CA GLU A 287 21.74 -24.56 -29.21
C GLU A 287 22.63 -25.60 -28.50
N ARG A 288 23.38 -26.43 -29.24
CA ARG A 288 24.33 -27.40 -28.67
C ARG A 288 25.50 -26.73 -27.95
N LEU A 289 26.02 -25.62 -28.48
CA LEU A 289 27.14 -24.89 -27.85
C LEU A 289 26.75 -24.25 -26.52
N LYS A 290 25.50 -23.77 -26.38
CA LYS A 290 24.99 -23.18 -25.13
C LYS A 290 24.80 -24.22 -24.02
N GLU A 291 24.41 -25.44 -24.35
CA GLU A 291 24.30 -26.53 -23.36
C GLU A 291 25.65 -26.96 -22.78
N ILE A 292 26.73 -26.86 -23.56
CA ILE A 292 28.08 -27.22 -23.10
C ILE A 292 28.62 -26.17 -22.11
N GLU A 293 28.47 -24.88 -22.42
CA GLU A 293 28.89 -23.79 -21.52
C GLU A 293 28.16 -23.81 -20.16
N GLU A 294 26.85 -24.13 -20.14
CA GLU A 294 26.10 -24.22 -18.88
C GLU A 294 26.52 -25.41 -18.01
N ARG A 295 26.94 -26.54 -18.61
CA ARG A 295 27.48 -27.68 -17.84
C ARG A 295 28.85 -27.36 -17.24
N GLU A 296 29.71 -26.67 -17.99
CA GLU A 296 31.05 -26.28 -17.50
C GLU A 296 30.97 -25.28 -16.34
N ARG A 297 30.09 -24.27 -16.42
CA ARG A 297 29.87 -23.30 -15.33
C ARG A 297 29.37 -23.97 -14.04
N LYS A 298 28.47 -24.95 -14.15
CA LYS A 298 27.96 -25.70 -12.98
C LYS A 298 29.04 -26.59 -12.33
N GLN A 299 29.98 -27.13 -13.12
CA GLN A 299 31.12 -27.88 -12.57
C GLN A 299 32.13 -26.97 -11.86
N GLN A 300 32.43 -25.80 -12.41
CA GLN A 300 33.35 -24.83 -11.79
C GLN A 300 32.84 -24.32 -10.44
N GLN A 301 31.55 -23.98 -10.34
CA GLN A 301 30.93 -23.52 -9.08
C GLN A 301 30.95 -24.60 -7.97
N LYS A 302 30.85 -25.89 -8.34
CA LYS A 302 30.90 -27.00 -7.37
C LYS A 302 32.31 -27.22 -6.80
N MET A 303 33.35 -27.03 -7.61
CA MET A 303 34.75 -27.15 -7.17
C MET A 303 35.18 -25.99 -6.26
N GLU A 304 34.69 -24.78 -6.54
CA GLU A 304 35.01 -23.59 -5.73
C GLU A 304 34.37 -23.65 -4.33
N MET A 305 33.14 -24.15 -4.22
CA MET A 305 32.46 -24.37 -2.93
C MET A 305 33.19 -25.37 -2.02
N LEU A 306 33.75 -26.44 -2.60
CA LEU A 306 34.52 -27.44 -1.85
C LEU A 306 35.86 -26.88 -1.34
N ARG A 307 36.52 -26.03 -2.12
CA ARG A 307 37.79 -25.39 -1.72
C ARG A 307 37.60 -24.41 -0.56
N VAL A 308 36.56 -23.57 -0.60
CA VAL A 308 36.26 -22.59 0.46
C VAL A 308 35.92 -23.28 1.79
N ASN A 309 35.22 -24.41 1.75
CA ASN A 309 34.91 -25.18 2.95
C ASN A 309 36.17 -25.76 3.62
N HIS A 310 37.12 -26.26 2.83
CA HIS A 310 38.37 -26.80 3.33
C HIS A 310 39.26 -25.73 3.98
N GLU A 311 39.36 -24.55 3.36
CA GLU A 311 40.12 -23.41 3.91
C GLU A 311 39.52 -22.91 5.25
N GLN A 312 38.18 -22.92 5.40
CA GLN A 312 37.50 -22.51 6.63
C GLN A 312 37.74 -23.49 7.80
N LEU A 313 37.88 -24.79 7.53
CA LEU A 313 38.18 -25.80 8.55
C LEU A 313 39.59 -25.65 9.12
N MET A 314 40.58 -25.37 8.27
CA MET A 314 41.99 -25.22 8.66
C MET A 314 42.20 -23.96 9.52
N MET A 315 41.52 -22.85 9.22
CA MET A 315 41.57 -21.64 10.04
C MET A 315 40.98 -21.86 11.45
N LYS A 316 39.95 -22.71 11.58
CA LYS A 316 39.31 -23.00 12.87
C LYS A 316 40.19 -23.86 13.77
N GLN A 317 40.99 -24.78 13.20
CA GLN A 317 41.94 -25.60 13.96
C GLN A 317 43.14 -24.78 14.49
N ASN A 318 43.70 -23.86 13.69
CA ASN A 318 44.84 -23.05 14.13
C ASN A 318 44.49 -22.12 15.30
N ARG A 319 43.28 -21.53 15.28
CA ARG A 319 42.82 -20.65 16.36
C ARG A 319 42.68 -21.35 17.72
N GLN A 320 42.27 -22.62 17.73
CA GLN A 320 42.16 -23.41 18.96
C GLN A 320 43.53 -23.82 19.53
N GLN A 321 44.57 -23.90 18.71
CA GLN A 321 45.93 -24.20 19.19
C GLN A 321 46.59 -22.98 19.84
N GLU A 322 46.35 -21.78 19.31
CA GLU A 322 46.87 -20.53 19.89
C GLU A 322 46.26 -20.19 21.25
N GLU A 323 44.95 -20.42 21.43
CA GLU A 323 44.26 -20.17 22.70
C GLU A 323 44.78 -21.06 23.85
N LYS A 324 45.11 -22.34 23.56
CA LYS A 324 45.66 -23.26 24.57
C LYS A 324 47.06 -22.85 25.06
N LEU A 325 47.90 -22.34 24.15
CA LEU A 325 49.25 -21.90 24.50
C LEU A 325 49.24 -20.65 25.40
N GLN A 326 48.25 -19.76 25.23
CA GLN A 326 48.08 -18.58 26.08
C GLN A 326 47.59 -18.95 27.49
N GLU A 327 46.73 -19.96 27.61
CA GLU A 327 46.17 -20.41 28.89
C GLU A 327 47.21 -21.11 29.79
N GLU A 328 48.12 -21.88 29.20
CA GLU A 328 49.22 -22.53 29.92
C GLU A 328 50.24 -21.52 30.48
N ALA A 329 50.55 -20.46 29.72
CA ALA A 329 51.44 -19.38 30.17
C ALA A 329 50.85 -18.60 31.36
N PHE A 330 49.53 -18.37 31.39
CA PHE A 330 48.86 -17.68 32.48
C PHE A 330 48.85 -18.50 33.79
N ARG A 331 48.74 -19.83 33.69
CA ARG A 331 48.71 -20.74 34.84
C ARG A 331 50.05 -20.80 35.58
N GLN A 332 51.16 -20.72 34.86
CA GLN A 332 52.51 -20.73 35.45
C GLN A 332 52.81 -19.44 36.22
N MET A 333 52.32 -18.29 35.76
CA MET A 333 52.51 -16.98 36.42
C MET A 333 51.77 -16.88 37.78
N LEU A 334 50.64 -17.56 37.93
CA LEU A 334 49.85 -17.57 39.17
C LEU A 334 50.51 -18.41 40.28
N ILE A 335 51.17 -19.52 39.93
CA ILE A 335 51.84 -20.40 40.89
C ILE A 335 53.04 -19.70 41.54
N GLN A 336 53.82 -18.94 40.77
CA GLN A 336 54.97 -18.16 41.29
C GLN A 336 54.55 -17.08 42.30
N LYS A 337 53.39 -16.43 42.12
CA LYS A 337 52.90 -15.42 43.07
C LYS A 337 52.51 -16.01 44.44
N PHE A 338 51.99 -17.22 44.50
CA PHE A 338 51.60 -17.85 45.77
C PHE A 338 52.82 -18.32 46.58
N GLU A 339 53.92 -18.70 45.91
CA GLU A 339 55.18 -19.08 46.57
C GLU A 339 55.90 -17.87 47.20
N ASP A 340 55.74 -16.68 46.64
CA ASP A 340 56.31 -15.44 47.17
C ASP A 340 55.56 -14.92 48.42
N ASP A 341 54.24 -15.16 48.53
CA ASP A 341 53.41 -14.73 49.66
C ASP A 341 53.56 -15.65 50.90
N GLU A 342 53.83 -16.95 50.72
CA GLU A 342 54.12 -17.87 51.84
C GLU A 342 55.47 -17.59 52.52
N ARG A 343 56.43 -17.06 51.76
CA ARG A 343 57.79 -16.72 52.24
C ARG A 343 57.80 -15.51 53.18
N ILE A 344 56.83 -14.60 53.03
CA ILE A 344 56.65 -13.38 53.85
C ILE A 344 55.98 -13.70 55.21
N ALA A 345 55.18 -14.77 55.28
CA ALA A 345 54.46 -15.15 56.50
C ALA A 345 55.39 -15.70 57.62
N GLN A 346 56.47 -16.41 57.27
CA GLN A 346 57.34 -17.10 58.23
C GLN A 346 58.26 -16.17 59.05
N LEU A 347 58.56 -14.96 58.59
CA LEU A 347 59.41 -13.98 59.31
C LEU A 347 58.66 -13.12 60.34
N SER A 348 57.32 -13.22 60.39
CA SER A 348 56.46 -12.44 61.31
C SER A 348 56.26 -13.09 62.69
N ALA A 349 56.64 -14.37 62.84
CA ALA A 349 56.37 -15.16 64.05
C ALA A 349 57.35 -14.90 65.21
N GLN A 350 58.58 -14.46 64.91
CA GLN A 350 59.64 -14.28 65.92
C GLN A 350 59.57 -12.93 66.67
N LYS A 351 58.98 -11.88 66.04
CA LYS A 351 58.67 -10.59 66.68
C LYS A 351 57.52 -10.65 67.71
N LYS A 352 56.74 -11.75 67.70
CA LYS A 352 55.54 -11.94 68.54
C LYS A 352 55.89 -12.35 69.98
N ARG A 353 57.04 -13.00 70.20
CA ARG A 353 57.36 -13.66 71.46
C ARG A 353 57.99 -12.73 72.51
N LEU A 354 58.75 -11.72 72.08
CA LEU A 354 59.38 -10.72 72.95
C LEU A 354 58.41 -9.60 73.38
N LYS A 355 57.50 -9.18 72.49
CA LYS A 355 56.42 -8.25 72.85
C LYS A 355 55.48 -8.83 73.93
N MET A 356 55.27 -10.14 73.99
CA MET A 356 54.29 -10.77 74.91
C MET A 356 54.63 -10.69 76.41
N ALA A 357 55.87 -10.36 76.78
CA ALA A 357 56.29 -10.29 78.19
C ALA A 357 56.16 -8.88 78.78
N GLU A 358 56.50 -7.84 78.02
CA GLU A 358 56.20 -6.44 78.36
C GLU A 358 54.69 -6.17 78.25
N PHE A 359 54.05 -6.74 77.22
CA PHE A 359 52.60 -6.72 77.06
C PHE A 359 51.89 -7.33 78.25
N ARG A 360 52.42 -8.34 78.97
CA ARG A 360 51.68 -8.99 80.07
C ARG A 360 51.56 -8.11 81.31
N ARG A 361 52.52 -7.22 81.55
CA ARG A 361 52.57 -6.32 82.70
C ARG A 361 51.86 -4.99 82.39
N ASP A 362 52.08 -4.47 81.18
CA ASP A 362 51.23 -3.40 80.63
C ASP A 362 49.77 -3.88 80.53
N VAL A 363 49.50 -5.17 80.26
CA VAL A 363 48.14 -5.74 80.18
C VAL A 363 47.39 -5.71 81.49
N GLU A 364 48.01 -5.79 82.67
CA GLU A 364 47.24 -5.75 83.93
C GLU A 364 46.81 -4.33 84.31
N ASP A 365 47.72 -3.36 84.18
CA ASP A 365 47.41 -1.92 84.35
C ASP A 365 46.53 -1.39 83.22
N TYR A 366 46.74 -1.89 82.00
CA TYR A 366 45.84 -1.66 80.88
C TYR A 366 44.51 -2.41 81.07
N LEU A 367 44.43 -3.57 81.73
CA LEU A 367 43.16 -4.29 81.96
C LEU A 367 42.31 -3.62 83.03
N SER A 368 42.90 -3.00 84.07
CA SER A 368 42.18 -2.23 85.08
C SER A 368 41.66 -0.90 84.49
N GLN A 369 42.53 -0.13 83.82
CA GLN A 369 42.13 1.07 83.08
C GLN A 369 41.18 0.73 81.91
N ARG A 370 41.33 -0.41 81.25
CA ARG A 370 40.39 -0.91 80.23
C ARG A 370 39.11 -1.46 80.82
N ARG A 371 39.05 -1.92 82.07
CA ARG A 371 37.77 -2.29 82.72
C ARG A 371 36.98 -1.02 83.04
N GLU A 372 37.62 0.00 83.60
CA GLU A 372 36.99 1.30 83.85
C GLU A 372 36.61 2.01 82.53
N MET A 373 37.51 2.07 81.55
CA MET A 373 37.22 2.62 80.22
C MET A 373 36.18 1.79 79.47
N LYS A 374 36.14 0.46 79.60
CA LYS A 374 35.12 -0.40 78.97
C LYS A 374 33.79 -0.32 79.69
N GLU A 375 33.74 -0.06 80.99
CA GLU A 375 32.50 0.23 81.72
C GLU A 375 31.96 1.61 81.36
N MET A 376 32.83 2.61 81.26
CA MET A 376 32.47 3.95 80.75
C MET A 376 32.06 3.92 79.28
N GLU A 377 32.78 3.21 78.42
CA GLU A 377 32.41 2.97 77.01
C GLU A 377 31.12 2.16 76.92
N ARG A 378 30.91 1.13 77.74
CA ARG A 378 29.66 0.36 77.75
C ARG A 378 28.50 1.22 78.21
N GLN A 379 28.68 2.07 79.23
CA GLN A 379 27.68 3.02 79.65
C GLN A 379 27.41 4.07 78.57
N GLN A 380 28.44 4.60 77.90
CA GLN A 380 28.31 5.53 76.77
C GLN A 380 27.61 4.87 75.57
N ILE A 381 27.97 3.64 75.21
CA ILE A 381 27.32 2.85 74.15
C ILE A 381 25.86 2.60 74.50
N ILE A 382 25.53 2.24 75.75
CA ILE A 382 24.13 2.06 76.18
C ILE A 382 23.38 3.40 76.11
N LEU A 383 24.02 4.50 76.51
CA LEU A 383 23.43 5.84 76.44
C LEU A 383 23.24 6.32 75.00
N GLU A 384 24.18 6.03 74.12
CA GLU A 384 24.13 6.29 72.68
C GLU A 384 23.08 5.41 72.01
N GLN A 385 23.04 4.11 72.28
CA GLN A 385 22.01 3.20 71.79
C GLN A 385 20.61 3.61 72.27
N ASN A 386 20.46 4.05 73.52
CA ASN A 386 19.20 4.57 74.02
C ASN A 386 18.80 5.88 73.32
N LYS A 387 19.77 6.79 73.08
CA LYS A 387 19.54 8.00 72.29
C LYS A 387 19.21 7.70 70.83
N GLU A 388 19.84 6.71 70.23
CA GLU A 388 19.56 6.24 68.88
C GLU A 388 18.20 5.57 68.79
N MET A 389 17.82 4.74 69.76
CA MET A 389 16.47 4.17 69.84
C MET A 389 15.40 5.24 70.02
N GLN A 390 15.64 6.26 70.85
CA GLN A 390 14.73 7.39 71.00
C GLN A 390 14.61 8.18 69.69
N ARG A 391 15.73 8.50 69.03
CA ARG A 391 15.74 9.15 67.70
C ARG A 391 15.04 8.30 66.64
N ALA A 392 15.24 6.99 66.64
CA ALA A 392 14.58 6.06 65.72
C ALA A 392 13.07 6.00 65.97
N ALA A 393 12.64 5.95 67.23
CA ALA A 393 11.22 5.97 67.60
C ALA A 393 10.55 7.31 67.24
N GLU A 394 11.25 8.44 67.43
CA GLU A 394 10.79 9.76 66.99
C GLU A 394 10.68 9.83 65.45
N LYS A 395 11.68 9.35 64.72
CA LYS A 395 11.64 9.23 63.26
C LYS A 395 10.47 8.36 62.80
N GLN A 396 10.24 7.21 63.44
CA GLN A 396 9.12 6.31 63.12
C GLN A 396 7.76 6.98 63.32
N LYS A 397 7.56 7.72 64.42
CA LYS A 397 6.32 8.49 64.63
C LYS A 397 6.07 9.51 63.53
N ILE A 398 7.12 10.20 63.08
CA ILE A 398 7.02 11.16 61.97
C ILE A 398 6.69 10.44 60.65
N ILE A 399 7.29 9.26 60.41
CA ILE A 399 7.00 8.44 59.23
C ILE A 399 5.52 8.02 59.21
N GLU A 400 4.99 7.50 60.32
CA GLU A 400 3.59 7.08 60.42
C GLU A 400 2.61 8.24 60.19
N GLN A 401 2.91 9.42 60.77
CA GLN A 401 2.10 10.63 60.57
C GLN A 401 2.09 11.09 59.11
N GLU A 402 3.26 11.09 58.46
CA GLU A 402 3.39 11.47 57.05
C GLU A 402 2.76 10.45 56.12
N LYS A 403 2.88 9.15 56.42
CA LYS A 403 2.19 8.09 55.71
C LYS A 403 0.67 8.28 55.77
N ALA A 404 0.14 8.53 56.96
CA ALA A 404 -1.28 8.80 57.16
C ALA A 404 -1.75 10.05 56.41
N ARG A 405 -0.93 11.11 56.37
CA ARG A 405 -1.22 12.33 55.62
C ARG A 405 -1.27 12.08 54.11
N LEU A 406 -0.26 11.44 53.54
CA LEU A 406 -0.21 11.10 52.11
C LEU A 406 -1.40 10.24 51.70
N ILE A 407 -1.76 9.25 52.54
CA ILE A 407 -2.93 8.41 52.29
C ILE A 407 -4.20 9.25 52.30
N LYS A 408 -4.43 10.13 53.28
CA LYS A 408 -5.64 10.97 53.32
C LYS A 408 -5.75 11.92 52.11
N GLU A 409 -4.65 12.54 51.71
CA GLU A 409 -4.65 13.51 50.60
C GLU A 409 -4.88 12.85 49.23
N HIS A 410 -4.34 11.64 49.03
CA HIS A 410 -4.35 10.98 47.72
C HIS A 410 -5.38 9.86 47.59
N ALA A 411 -5.82 9.24 48.68
CA ALA A 411 -6.75 8.10 48.65
C ALA A 411 -8.05 8.46 47.92
N ALA A 412 -8.66 9.60 48.21
CA ALA A 412 -9.93 10.01 47.59
C ALA A 412 -9.85 10.16 46.05
N LYS A 413 -8.68 10.45 45.48
CA LYS A 413 -8.52 10.71 44.04
C LYS A 413 -8.15 9.47 43.24
N ILE A 414 -7.54 8.47 43.86
CA ILE A 414 -6.83 7.39 43.16
C ILE A 414 -7.14 6.00 43.72
N LEU A 415 -8.05 5.89 44.69
CA LEU A 415 -8.36 4.66 45.42
C LEU A 415 -8.54 3.44 44.50
N LYS A 416 -9.30 3.62 43.42
CA LYS A 416 -9.61 2.58 42.43
C LYS A 416 -8.38 2.00 41.72
N TYR A 417 -7.30 2.78 41.60
CA TYR A 417 -6.11 2.44 40.83
C TYR A 417 -4.89 2.11 41.70
N LEU A 418 -5.06 2.06 43.03
CA LEU A 418 -3.99 1.72 43.95
C LEU A 418 -3.79 0.18 43.98
N PRO A 419 -2.55 -0.33 43.88
CA PRO A 419 -2.29 -1.76 43.94
C PRO A 419 -2.65 -2.36 45.30
N LYS A 420 -2.95 -3.66 45.33
CA LYS A 420 -3.28 -4.39 46.56
C LYS A 420 -2.07 -4.41 47.51
N GLY A 421 -2.30 -4.29 48.81
CA GLY A 421 -1.26 -4.39 49.85
C GLY A 421 -0.50 -3.09 50.17
N VAL A 422 -0.87 -1.96 49.57
CA VAL A 422 -0.24 -0.65 49.88
C VAL A 422 -0.74 -0.07 51.21
N LEU A 423 -1.99 -0.36 51.58
CA LEU A 423 -2.61 0.10 52.83
C LEU A 423 -2.61 -1.03 53.85
N SER A 424 -2.04 -0.77 55.04
CA SER A 424 -2.15 -1.70 56.17
C SER A 424 -3.56 -1.65 56.78
N LYS A 425 -3.92 -2.65 57.59
CA LYS A 425 -5.20 -2.68 58.33
C LYS A 425 -5.39 -1.43 59.21
N LYS A 426 -4.30 -0.89 59.76
CA LYS A 426 -4.30 0.36 60.53
C LYS A 426 -4.54 1.60 59.65
N ASP A 427 -4.02 1.59 58.43
CA ASP A 427 -4.16 2.68 57.47
C ASP A 427 -5.59 2.75 56.89
N LEU A 428 -6.22 1.59 56.69
CA LEU A 428 -7.62 1.48 56.25
C LEU A 428 -8.62 2.05 57.27
N ALA A 429 -8.29 2.04 58.56
CA ALA A 429 -9.14 2.62 59.61
C ALA A 429 -9.11 4.17 59.62
N LEU A 430 -8.13 4.79 58.95
CA LEU A 430 -7.99 6.24 58.85
C LEU A 430 -8.79 6.85 57.68
N LEU A 431 -9.41 6.00 56.84
CA LEU A 431 -10.19 6.40 55.68
C LEU A 431 -11.69 6.50 55.99
N PRO A 432 -12.43 7.41 55.33
CA PRO A 432 -13.90 7.44 55.37
C PRO A 432 -14.53 6.09 55.02
N GLU A 433 -15.67 5.76 55.65
CA GLU A 433 -16.35 4.46 55.48
C GLU A 433 -16.72 4.16 54.02
N GLU A 434 -17.08 5.19 53.24
CA GLU A 434 -17.43 5.09 51.81
C GLU A 434 -16.26 4.54 50.97
N LEU A 435 -15.05 5.08 51.19
CA LEU A 435 -13.84 4.66 50.48
C LEU A 435 -13.39 3.26 50.92
N ARG A 436 -13.60 2.93 52.20
CA ARG A 436 -13.29 1.58 52.72
C ARG A 436 -14.14 0.51 52.05
N GLN A 437 -15.42 0.78 51.81
CA GLN A 437 -16.33 -0.13 51.10
C GLN A 437 -15.92 -0.31 49.64
N GLU A 438 -15.47 0.75 48.94
CA GLU A 438 -14.99 0.64 47.54
C GLU A 438 -13.73 -0.24 47.40
N ILE A 439 -12.80 -0.19 48.36
CA ILE A 439 -11.62 -1.07 48.39
C ILE A 439 -12.03 -2.52 48.64
N GLU A 440 -12.93 -2.76 49.60
CA GLU A 440 -13.45 -4.09 49.89
C GLU A 440 -14.25 -4.66 48.71
N MET A 441 -15.03 -3.83 48.00
CA MET A 441 -15.75 -4.23 46.78
C MET A 441 -14.80 -4.51 45.60
N SER A 442 -13.79 -3.66 45.39
CA SER A 442 -12.75 -3.91 44.37
C SER A 442 -11.92 -5.15 44.69
N SER A 443 -11.80 -5.53 45.97
CA SER A 443 -11.16 -6.78 46.39
C SER A 443 -11.98 -8.02 46.04
N LYS A 444 -13.32 -7.93 46.09
CA LYS A 444 -14.25 -9.02 45.74
C LYS A 444 -14.42 -9.23 44.24
N ASN A 445 -14.37 -8.16 43.43
CA ASN A 445 -14.65 -8.22 41.99
C ASN A 445 -13.47 -8.67 41.11
N ALA A 446 -12.30 -8.97 41.68
CA ALA A 446 -11.10 -9.34 40.92
C ALA A 446 -10.95 -10.84 40.62
N PHE A 447 -11.95 -11.66 40.98
CA PHE A 447 -12.05 -13.07 40.55
C PHE A 447 -13.52 -13.40 40.27
N PRO A 448 -13.98 -13.41 39.01
CA PRO A 448 -14.96 -14.42 38.63
C PRO A 448 -14.25 -15.76 38.80
N HIS A 449 -14.80 -16.62 39.66
CA HIS A 449 -14.42 -18.02 39.74
C HIS A 449 -14.23 -18.59 38.33
N TYR A 450 -13.00 -18.99 38.01
CA TYR A 450 -12.82 -20.11 37.09
C TYR A 450 -13.38 -21.34 37.83
N MET A 451 -14.58 -21.75 37.43
CA MET A 451 -15.12 -23.09 37.53
C MET A 451 -15.66 -23.43 36.15
#